data_AF-A0A183BKA5-F1
#
_entry.id   AF-A0A183BKA5-F1
#
_cell.length_a   1.000
_cell.length_b   1.000
_cell.length_c   1.000
_cell.angle_alpha   90.00
_cell.angle_beta   90.00
_cell.angle_gamma   90.00
#
_symmetry.space_group_name_H-M   'P 1'
#
loop_
_entity.id
_entity.type
_entity.pdbx_description
1 polymer ?
#
loop_
_entity_poly.entity_id
_entity_poly.type
_entity_poly.pdbx_seq_one_letter_code
_entity_poly.pdbx_strand_id
1 'polypeptide(L)'
;MPEEDRAWLEAALSHIAADSDPVKKLKRWMARLEEVGEPSEANLGDIGDILEEIGDLVCDMDMAQCFCSLNGISLIQRLLAKQFDPCSALLFHLVGVLAQYNQRVQQLLLHTTAFLSHCLDIIVDSERLVDYRHKCVGAISAMVKAHLPALIRFVELDGPDKLMRCFEDGVGMADNTKLAHRCAVAAVALKRSFSVEVVNIDSNFRRVAQCPAEMRAKLVDGDTKWNDTLEFLAE
;
A
#
# COMPACT_ATOMS: atom_id res chain seq x y z
N MET A 1 -47.76 9.99 19.07
CA MET A 1 -46.44 9.94 19.72
C MET A 1 -46.43 11.00 20.81
N PRO A 2 -46.12 10.63 22.07
CA PRO A 2 -45.75 11.59 23.11
C PRO A 2 -44.62 12.51 22.62
N GLU A 3 -44.64 13.80 22.99
CA GLU A 3 -43.61 14.77 22.56
C GLU A 3 -42.19 14.38 23.00
N GLU A 4 -42.07 13.71 24.15
CA GLU A 4 -40.81 13.22 24.69
C GLU A 4 -40.21 12.10 23.82
N ASP A 5 -41.04 11.18 23.33
CA ASP A 5 -40.62 10.15 22.37
C ASP A 5 -40.20 10.77 21.03
N ARG A 6 -40.82 11.89 20.63
CA ARG A 6 -40.47 12.59 19.39
C ARG A 6 -39.14 13.34 19.52
N ALA A 7 -38.92 14.02 20.64
CA ALA A 7 -37.66 14.70 20.94
C ALA A 7 -36.49 13.70 21.09
N TRP A 8 -36.73 12.57 21.73
CA TRP A 8 -35.74 11.48 21.83
C TRP A 8 -35.40 10.91 20.44
N LEU A 9 -36.42 10.64 19.61
CA LEU A 9 -36.22 10.12 18.26
C LEU A 9 -35.48 11.13 17.36
N GLU A 10 -35.84 12.41 17.42
CA GLU A 10 -35.17 13.48 16.68
C GLU A 10 -33.71 13.65 17.13
N ALA A 11 -33.42 13.56 18.43
CA ALA A 11 -32.06 13.58 18.96
C ALA A 11 -31.25 12.36 18.54
N ALA A 12 -31.84 11.15 18.59
CA ALA A 12 -31.20 9.92 18.13
C ALA A 12 -30.91 9.96 16.63
N LEU A 13 -31.85 10.42 15.81
CA LEU A 13 -31.69 10.58 14.36
C LEU A 13 -30.64 11.65 14.02
N SER A 14 -30.61 12.76 14.76
CA SER A 14 -29.59 13.80 14.59
C SER A 14 -28.20 13.28 14.95
N HIS A 15 -28.08 12.48 16.01
CA HIS A 15 -26.82 11.84 16.39
C HIS A 15 -26.36 10.83 15.33
N ILE A 16 -27.28 10.02 14.80
CA ILE A 16 -26.99 9.06 13.70
C ILE A 16 -26.58 9.80 12.43
N ALA A 17 -27.25 10.91 12.09
CA ALA A 17 -26.91 11.74 10.93
C ALA A 17 -25.60 12.53 11.12
N ALA A 18 -25.21 12.84 12.35
CA ALA A 18 -23.92 13.46 12.64
C ALA A 18 -22.77 12.44 12.57
N ASP A 19 -23.01 11.19 12.97
CA ASP A 19 -22.06 10.08 12.84
C ASP A 19 -22.06 9.46 11.44
N SER A 20 -22.94 9.87 10.52
CA SER A 20 -22.90 9.43 9.12
C SER A 20 -21.97 10.28 8.24
N ASP A 21 -21.48 11.42 8.73
CA ASP A 21 -20.56 12.30 7.99
C ASP A 21 -19.15 11.67 7.91
N PRO A 22 -18.72 11.19 6.73
CA PRO A 22 -17.45 10.50 6.58
C PRO A 22 -16.25 11.42 6.82
N VAL A 23 -16.38 12.73 6.56
CA VAL A 23 -15.30 13.70 6.79
C VAL A 23 -15.10 13.93 8.28
N LYS A 24 -16.18 14.02 9.06
CA LYS A 24 -16.08 14.11 10.53
C LYS A 24 -15.48 12.84 11.13
N LYS A 25 -15.90 11.67 10.65
CA LYS A 25 -15.31 10.38 11.06
C LYS A 25 -13.82 10.34 10.77
N LEU A 26 -13.41 10.69 9.55
CA LEU A 26 -12.01 10.72 9.16
C LEU A 26 -11.19 11.66 10.06
N LYS A 27 -11.67 12.88 10.31
CA LYS A 27 -11.00 13.83 11.22
C LYS A 27 -10.87 13.28 12.64
N ARG A 28 -11.90 12.61 13.16
CA ARG A 28 -11.90 11.98 14.49
C ARG A 28 -10.83 10.88 14.55
N TRP A 29 -10.78 10.01 13.55
CA TRP A 29 -9.79 8.93 13.49
C TRP A 29 -8.37 9.44 13.32
N MET A 30 -8.16 10.45 12.48
CA MET A 30 -6.86 11.10 12.34
C MET A 30 -6.41 11.72 13.67
N ALA A 31 -7.27 12.45 14.38
CA ALA A 31 -6.94 13.03 15.68
C ALA A 31 -6.58 11.94 16.70
N ARG A 32 -7.35 10.85 16.77
CA ARG A 32 -7.02 9.70 17.64
C ARG A 32 -5.66 9.09 17.27
N LEU A 33 -5.37 8.93 15.99
CA LEU A 33 -4.07 8.41 15.54
C LEU A 33 -2.93 9.34 15.93
N GLU A 34 -3.16 10.66 15.99
CA GLU A 34 -2.17 11.62 16.50
C GLU A 34 -1.95 11.49 18.02
N GLU A 35 -3.00 11.20 18.78
CA GLU A 35 -2.99 11.06 20.25
C GLU A 35 -2.30 9.80 20.75
N VAL A 36 -2.31 8.71 19.97
CA VAL A 36 -1.68 7.43 20.36
C VAL A 36 -0.18 7.57 20.63
N GLY A 37 0.46 8.64 20.15
CA GLY A 37 1.84 8.97 20.49
C GLY A 37 2.87 8.11 19.76
N GLU A 38 3.77 7.46 20.50
CA GLU A 38 4.80 6.60 19.91
C GLU A 38 4.30 5.17 19.72
N PRO A 39 4.41 4.58 18.51
CA PRO A 39 4.05 3.19 18.28
C PRO A 39 4.84 2.23 19.18
N SER A 40 4.13 1.31 19.81
CA SER A 40 4.66 0.29 20.70
C SER A 40 3.76 -0.96 20.66
N GLU A 41 4.18 -2.05 21.28
CA GLU A 41 3.32 -3.24 21.39
C GLU A 41 2.02 -2.97 22.17
N ALA A 42 2.06 -2.05 23.15
CA ALA A 42 0.91 -1.77 24.01
C ALA A 42 -0.23 -1.03 23.29
N ASN A 43 0.09 -0.23 22.27
CA ASN A 43 -0.90 0.53 21.50
C ASN A 43 -1.05 0.05 20.05
N LEU A 44 -0.34 -1.02 19.65
CA LEU A 44 -0.39 -1.54 18.29
C LEU A 44 -1.82 -1.96 17.88
N GLY A 45 -2.60 -2.53 18.81
CA GLY A 45 -4.01 -2.86 18.57
C GLY A 45 -4.83 -1.62 18.24
N ASP A 46 -4.73 -0.59 19.08
CA ASP A 46 -5.44 0.68 18.85
C ASP A 46 -5.04 1.34 17.52
N ILE A 47 -3.75 1.34 17.17
CA ILE A 47 -3.27 1.84 15.87
C ILE A 47 -3.87 1.03 14.73
N GLY A 48 -3.89 -0.31 14.86
CA GLY A 48 -4.49 -1.21 13.89
C GLY A 48 -5.95 -0.86 13.62
N ASP A 49 -6.76 -0.79 14.68
CA ASP A 49 -8.19 -0.49 14.59
C ASP A 49 -8.43 0.89 13.95
N ILE A 50 -7.66 1.90 14.35
CA ILE A 50 -7.77 3.26 13.77
C ILE A 50 -7.40 3.26 12.28
N LEU A 51 -6.33 2.56 11.90
CA LEU A 51 -5.88 2.50 10.51
C LEU A 51 -6.83 1.70 9.61
N GLU A 52 -7.50 0.67 10.15
CA GLU A 52 -8.56 -0.07 9.45
C GLU A 52 -9.76 0.83 9.18
N GLU A 53 -10.25 1.55 10.19
CA GLU A 53 -11.35 2.52 10.05
C GLU A 53 -11.03 3.65 9.06
N ILE A 54 -9.79 4.16 9.07
CA ILE A 54 -9.32 5.12 8.06
C ILE A 54 -9.28 4.44 6.68
N GLY A 55 -8.77 3.21 6.59
CA GLY A 55 -8.68 2.41 5.38
C GLY A 55 -10.02 2.24 4.67
N ASP A 56 -11.07 1.91 5.43
CA ASP A 56 -12.43 1.77 4.93
C ASP A 56 -12.98 3.08 4.37
N LEU A 57 -12.74 4.20 5.06
CA LEU A 57 -13.17 5.52 4.58
C LEU A 57 -12.46 5.92 3.29
N VAL A 58 -11.13 5.70 3.20
CA VAL A 58 -10.33 6.14 2.05
C VAL A 58 -10.38 5.19 0.86
N CYS A 59 -11.16 4.10 0.94
CA CYS A 59 -11.56 3.35 -0.25
C CYS A 59 -12.38 4.22 -1.22
N ASP A 60 -13.06 5.24 -0.71
CA ASP A 60 -13.63 6.31 -1.52
C ASP A 60 -12.55 7.33 -1.93
N MET A 61 -12.50 7.65 -3.23
CA MET A 61 -11.43 8.49 -3.79
C MET A 61 -11.47 9.94 -3.29
N ASP A 62 -12.65 10.48 -3.00
CA ASP A 62 -12.80 11.84 -2.45
C ASP A 62 -12.35 11.85 -0.99
N MET A 63 -12.64 10.79 -0.24
CA MET A 63 -12.15 10.61 1.13
C MET A 63 -10.64 10.42 1.20
N ALA A 64 -10.03 9.68 0.27
CA ALA A 64 -8.57 9.57 0.15
C ALA A 64 -7.92 10.94 -0.09
N GLN A 65 -8.53 11.77 -0.95
CA GLN A 65 -8.08 13.15 -1.17
C GLN A 65 -8.29 14.03 0.06
N CYS A 66 -9.41 13.84 0.78
CA CYS A 66 -9.69 14.53 2.04
C CYS A 66 -8.60 14.21 3.08
N PHE A 67 -8.26 12.94 3.26
CA PHE A 67 -7.17 12.49 4.13
C PHE A 67 -5.86 13.20 3.80
N CYS A 68 -5.50 13.26 2.51
CA CYS A 68 -4.30 13.96 2.06
C CYS A 68 -4.35 15.47 2.37
N SER A 69 -5.49 16.13 2.14
CA SER A 69 -5.68 17.56 2.44
C SER A 69 -5.65 17.89 3.93
N LEU A 70 -5.94 16.91 4.79
CA LEU A 70 -5.85 17.01 6.24
C LEU A 70 -4.44 16.67 6.78
N ASN A 71 -3.41 16.74 5.94
CA ASN A 71 -2.01 16.38 6.25
C ASN A 71 -1.80 14.91 6.64
N GLY A 72 -2.69 14.01 6.20
CA GLY A 72 -2.60 12.59 6.52
C GLY A 72 -1.30 11.92 6.04
N ILE A 73 -0.72 12.37 4.93
CA ILE A 73 0.59 11.86 4.48
C ILE A 73 1.71 12.19 5.48
N SER A 74 1.72 13.42 6.01
CA SER A 74 2.69 13.83 7.03
C SER A 74 2.54 13.03 8.32
N LEU A 75 1.30 12.67 8.68
CA LEU A 75 1.01 11.79 9.81
C LEU A 75 1.61 10.40 9.61
N ILE A 76 1.41 9.80 8.42
CA ILE A 76 2.01 8.51 8.06
C ILE A 76 3.54 8.58 8.16
N GLN A 77 4.16 9.61 7.59
CA GLN A 77 5.62 9.77 7.63
C GLN A 77 6.17 9.87 9.06
N ARG A 78 5.49 10.63 9.93
CA ARG A 78 5.88 10.78 11.33
C ARG A 78 5.85 9.45 12.08
N LEU A 79 4.84 8.62 11.83
CA LEU A 79 4.73 7.30 12.45
C LEU A 79 5.76 6.32 11.89
N LEU A 80 5.99 6.34 10.56
CA LEU A 80 7.03 5.51 9.93
C LEU A 80 8.45 5.85 10.39
N ALA A 81 8.72 7.12 10.71
CA ALA A 81 10.02 7.55 11.25
C ALA A 81 10.39 6.87 12.57
N LYS A 82 9.42 6.24 13.26
CA LYS A 82 9.63 5.50 14.51
C LYS A 82 10.17 4.07 14.28
N GLN A 83 10.16 3.58 13.03
CA GLN A 83 10.75 2.30 12.63
C GLN A 83 10.26 1.09 13.44
N PHE A 84 8.97 1.07 13.77
CA PHE A 84 8.33 -0.08 14.40
C PHE A 84 7.62 -0.91 13.33
N ASP A 85 8.25 -2.01 12.89
CA ASP A 85 7.82 -2.81 11.72
C ASP A 85 6.32 -3.21 11.74
N PRO A 86 5.73 -3.69 12.87
CA PRO A 86 4.32 -4.08 12.90
C PRO A 86 3.37 -2.92 12.56
N CYS A 87 3.62 -1.74 13.14
CA CYS A 87 2.87 -0.52 12.81
C CYS A 87 3.18 -0.05 11.38
N SER A 88 4.43 -0.17 10.95
CA SER A 88 4.86 0.28 9.62
C SER A 88 4.18 -0.54 8.52
N ALA A 89 4.01 -1.85 8.70
CA ALA A 89 3.28 -2.71 7.77
C ALA A 89 1.83 -2.22 7.54
N LEU A 90 1.12 -1.84 8.62
CA LEU A 90 -0.23 -1.28 8.55
C LEU A 90 -0.25 0.06 7.80
N LEU A 91 0.73 0.92 8.06
CA LEU A 91 0.84 2.21 7.38
C LEU A 91 1.12 2.08 5.89
N PHE A 92 2.01 1.17 5.47
CA PHE A 92 2.22 0.92 4.02
C PHE A 92 1.01 0.26 3.38
N HIS A 93 0.25 -0.55 4.12
CA HIS A 93 -1.02 -1.03 3.62
C HIS A 93 -1.96 0.14 3.29
N LEU A 94 -2.12 1.08 4.21
CA LEU A 94 -2.92 2.29 4.01
C LEU A 94 -2.40 3.14 2.83
N VAL A 95 -1.08 3.31 2.69
CA VAL A 95 -0.49 3.99 1.51
C VAL A 95 -0.88 3.28 0.22
N GLY A 96 -0.88 1.95 0.21
CA GLY A 96 -1.34 1.15 -0.92
C GLY A 96 -2.81 1.44 -1.27
N VAL A 97 -3.71 1.49 -0.28
CA VAL A 97 -5.12 1.84 -0.48
C VAL A 97 -5.26 3.26 -1.04
N LEU A 98 -4.57 4.23 -0.44
CA LEU A 98 -4.61 5.64 -0.85
C LEU A 98 -4.12 5.86 -2.29
N ALA A 99 -3.06 5.16 -2.70
CA ALA A 99 -2.44 5.34 -4.01
C ALA A 99 -3.12 4.56 -5.14
N GLN A 100 -3.88 3.51 -4.81
CA GLN A 100 -4.49 2.62 -5.78
C GLN A 100 -5.42 3.39 -6.74
N TYR A 101 -5.01 3.51 -8.00
CA TYR A 101 -5.73 4.23 -9.06
C TYR A 101 -6.08 5.70 -8.72
N ASN A 102 -5.33 6.33 -7.80
CA ASN A 102 -5.53 7.72 -7.41
C ASN A 102 -4.33 8.56 -7.85
N GLN A 103 -4.37 9.07 -9.08
CA GLN A 103 -3.25 9.81 -9.69
C GLN A 103 -2.80 11.03 -8.87
N ARG A 104 -3.73 11.70 -8.18
CA ARG A 104 -3.40 12.85 -7.33
C ARG A 104 -2.56 12.43 -6.12
N VAL A 105 -2.93 11.31 -5.48
CA VAL A 105 -2.17 10.76 -4.36
C VAL A 105 -0.84 10.19 -4.83
N GLN A 106 -0.81 9.46 -5.95
CA GLN A 106 0.44 8.97 -6.56
C GLN A 106 1.41 10.13 -6.85
N GLN A 107 0.91 11.23 -7.41
CA GLN A 107 1.72 12.44 -7.64
C GLN A 107 2.23 13.06 -6.34
N LEU A 108 1.38 13.13 -5.30
CA LEU A 108 1.74 13.68 -4.00
C LEU A 108 2.87 12.87 -3.34
N LEU A 109 2.73 11.53 -3.34
CA LEU A 109 3.72 10.59 -2.81
C LEU A 109 5.03 10.58 -3.62
N LEU A 110 4.97 10.93 -4.91
CA LEU A 110 6.16 11.04 -5.74
C LEU A 110 6.95 12.33 -5.47
N HIS A 111 6.26 13.45 -5.26
CA HIS A 111 6.89 14.78 -5.18
C HIS A 111 7.24 15.23 -3.77
N THR A 112 6.41 14.90 -2.78
CA THR A 112 6.50 15.49 -1.44
C THR A 112 7.38 14.65 -0.52
N THR A 113 7.63 13.41 -0.93
CA THR A 113 8.10 12.36 -0.04
C THR A 113 9.02 11.42 -0.81
N ALA A 114 10.14 11.02 -0.22
CA ALA A 114 10.99 9.96 -0.78
C ALA A 114 10.37 8.55 -0.62
N PHE A 115 9.02 8.44 -0.62
CA PHE A 115 8.29 7.23 -0.26
C PHE A 115 8.66 6.06 -1.16
N LEU A 116 8.67 6.25 -2.49
CA LEU A 116 8.99 5.18 -3.43
C LEU A 116 10.41 4.62 -3.20
N SER A 117 11.39 5.50 -3.00
CA SER A 117 12.77 5.10 -2.71
C SER A 117 12.84 4.32 -1.39
N HIS A 118 12.17 4.81 -0.35
CA HIS A 118 12.16 4.16 0.94
C HIS A 118 11.51 2.78 0.89
N CYS A 119 10.37 2.63 0.20
CA CYS A 119 9.76 1.32 -0.02
C CYS A 119 10.71 0.37 -0.74
N LEU A 120 11.42 0.85 -1.77
CA LEU A 120 12.38 0.07 -2.54
C LEU A 120 13.55 -0.41 -1.68
N ASP A 121 14.01 0.41 -0.74
CA ASP A 121 15.08 0.03 0.18
C ASP A 121 14.58 -0.99 1.22
N ILE A 122 13.34 -0.87 1.71
CA ILE A 122 12.73 -1.83 2.63
C ILE A 122 12.58 -3.22 1.97
N ILE A 123 12.11 -3.29 0.72
CA ILE A 123 11.85 -4.60 0.11
C ILE A 123 13.12 -5.42 -0.14
N VAL A 124 14.30 -4.80 -0.20
CA VAL A 124 15.60 -5.50 -0.35
C VAL A 124 16.33 -5.70 0.99
N ASP A 125 15.80 -5.16 2.08
CA ASP A 125 16.35 -5.35 3.42
C ASP A 125 15.84 -6.68 4.00
N SER A 126 16.68 -7.71 3.94
CA SER A 126 16.34 -9.06 4.42
C SER A 126 16.21 -9.15 5.95
N GLU A 127 16.65 -8.15 6.70
CA GLU A 127 16.50 -8.11 8.17
C GLU A 127 15.08 -7.67 8.59
N ARG A 128 14.32 -7.05 7.69
CA ARG A 128 12.94 -6.61 7.95
C ARG A 128 11.96 -7.76 7.93
N LEU A 129 10.88 -7.60 8.70
CA LEU A 129 9.80 -8.58 8.75
C LEU A 129 9.19 -8.81 7.36
N VAL A 130 8.86 -10.07 7.07
CA VAL A 130 8.29 -10.50 5.79
C VAL A 130 6.97 -9.78 5.50
N ASP A 131 6.11 -9.63 6.51
CA ASP A 131 4.84 -8.91 6.33
C ASP A 131 5.07 -7.42 6.03
N TYR A 132 6.09 -6.82 6.65
CA TYR A 132 6.46 -5.44 6.39
C TYR A 132 6.94 -5.23 4.93
N ARG A 133 7.85 -6.08 4.45
CA ARG A 133 8.30 -6.10 3.05
C ARG A 133 7.14 -6.36 2.09
N HIS A 134 6.27 -7.32 2.42
CA HIS A 134 5.08 -7.68 1.65
C HIS A 134 4.13 -6.48 1.45
N LYS A 135 3.86 -5.70 2.51
CA LYS A 135 3.04 -4.48 2.42
C LYS A 135 3.73 -3.39 1.59
N CYS A 136 5.05 -3.25 1.70
CA CYS A 136 5.81 -2.31 0.87
C CYS A 136 5.74 -2.64 -0.63
N VAL A 137 5.82 -3.92 -1.01
CA VAL A 137 5.62 -4.33 -2.41
C VAL A 137 4.23 -3.94 -2.91
N GLY A 138 3.19 -4.12 -2.08
CA GLY A 138 1.84 -3.68 -2.39
C GLY A 138 1.74 -2.16 -2.60
N ALA A 139 2.36 -1.37 -1.71
CA ALA A 139 2.40 0.08 -1.81
C ALA A 139 3.14 0.55 -3.08
N ILE A 140 4.29 -0.04 -3.40
CA ILE A 140 5.04 0.25 -4.64
C ILE A 140 4.15 0.01 -5.87
N SER A 141 3.50 -1.16 -5.93
CA SER A 141 2.60 -1.48 -7.03
C SER A 141 1.51 -0.41 -7.17
N ALA A 142 0.81 -0.08 -6.09
CA ALA A 142 -0.25 0.93 -6.11
C ALA A 142 0.25 2.33 -6.50
N MET A 143 1.45 2.73 -6.05
CA MET A 143 2.04 4.04 -6.37
C MET A 143 2.44 4.16 -7.85
N VAL A 144 2.93 3.08 -8.45
CA VAL A 144 3.51 3.11 -9.80
C VAL A 144 2.47 2.77 -10.87
N LYS A 145 1.51 1.91 -10.55
CA LYS A 145 0.54 1.38 -11.51
C LYS A 145 -0.25 2.49 -12.22
N ALA A 146 -0.27 2.44 -13.55
CA ALA A 146 -0.97 3.38 -14.43
C ALA A 146 -0.58 4.86 -14.21
N HIS A 147 0.62 5.10 -13.69
CA HIS A 147 1.18 6.43 -13.43
C HIS A 147 2.58 6.53 -14.02
N LEU A 148 2.67 7.12 -15.21
CA LEU A 148 3.93 7.19 -15.97
C LEU A 148 5.07 7.92 -15.22
N PRO A 149 4.84 9.06 -14.53
CA PRO A 149 5.91 9.70 -13.76
C PRO A 149 6.48 8.81 -12.66
N ALA A 150 5.64 8.06 -11.94
CA ALA A 150 6.10 7.12 -10.92
C ALA A 150 6.79 5.91 -11.55
N LEU A 151 6.37 5.45 -12.74
CA LEU A 151 7.10 4.40 -13.48
C LEU A 151 8.52 4.85 -13.84
N ILE A 152 8.66 6.06 -14.40
CA ILE A 152 9.97 6.62 -14.73
C ILE A 152 10.84 6.62 -13.47
N ARG A 153 10.31 7.14 -12.36
CA ARG A 153 11.05 7.18 -11.10
C ARG A 153 11.37 5.79 -10.53
N PHE A 154 10.45 4.83 -10.65
CA PHE A 154 10.68 3.45 -10.23
C PHE A 154 11.83 2.82 -11.01
N VAL A 155 11.89 3.04 -12.33
CA VAL A 155 12.96 2.54 -13.19
C VAL A 155 14.29 3.21 -12.87
N GLU A 156 14.31 4.53 -12.65
CA GLU A 156 15.52 5.27 -12.21
C GLU A 156 16.09 4.79 -10.88
N LEU A 157 15.26 4.18 -10.02
CA LEU A 157 15.63 3.69 -8.70
C LEU A 157 15.97 2.18 -8.70
N ASP A 158 16.24 1.60 -9.88
CA ASP A 158 16.48 0.17 -10.10
C ASP A 158 15.31 -0.70 -9.58
N GLY A 159 14.09 -0.18 -9.67
CA GLY A 159 12.88 -0.80 -9.15
C GLY A 159 12.64 -2.24 -9.62
N PRO A 160 12.75 -2.56 -10.93
CA PRO A 160 12.59 -3.92 -11.43
C PRO A 160 13.56 -4.91 -10.77
N ASP A 161 14.82 -4.50 -10.58
CA ASP A 161 15.88 -5.32 -9.98
C ASP A 161 15.64 -5.57 -8.51
N LYS A 162 15.28 -4.52 -7.78
CA LYS A 162 14.97 -4.60 -6.36
C LYS A 162 13.73 -5.48 -6.13
N LEU A 163 12.72 -5.39 -7.00
CA LEU A 163 11.56 -6.27 -6.96
C LEU A 163 11.93 -7.73 -7.25
N MET A 164 12.80 -7.98 -8.23
CA MET A 164 13.29 -9.32 -8.55
C MET A 164 14.10 -9.93 -7.39
N ARG A 165 14.99 -9.16 -6.75
CA ARG A 165 15.74 -9.61 -5.57
C ARG A 165 14.80 -9.97 -4.41
N CYS A 166 13.81 -9.11 -4.14
CA CYS A 166 12.80 -9.39 -3.11
C CYS A 166 12.01 -10.68 -3.40
N PHE A 167 11.70 -10.94 -4.67
CA PHE A 167 11.09 -12.20 -5.08
C PHE A 167 12.01 -13.40 -4.85
N GLU A 168 13.28 -13.31 -5.23
CA GLU A 168 14.26 -14.38 -5.02
C GLU A 168 14.45 -14.70 -3.53
N ASP A 169 14.49 -13.68 -2.67
CA ASP A 169 14.51 -13.87 -1.21
C ASP A 169 13.26 -14.60 -0.72
N GLY A 170 12.08 -14.24 -1.24
CA GLY A 170 10.82 -14.89 -0.92
C GLY A 170 10.76 -16.35 -1.36
N VAL A 171 11.42 -16.71 -2.47
CA VAL A 171 11.53 -18.08 -2.97
C VAL A 171 12.55 -18.90 -2.17
N GLY A 172 13.65 -18.29 -1.75
CA GLY A 172 14.74 -18.95 -1.02
C GLY A 172 14.41 -19.32 0.44
N MET A 173 13.36 -18.74 1.01
CA MET A 173 12.95 -18.97 2.39
C MET A 173 11.65 -19.79 2.46
N ALA A 174 11.68 -20.92 3.19
CA ALA A 174 10.62 -21.94 3.18
C ALA A 174 9.20 -21.41 3.50
N ASP A 175 9.09 -20.35 4.31
CA ASP A 175 7.81 -19.81 4.79
C ASP A 175 7.42 -18.45 4.16
N ASN A 176 8.15 -17.99 3.14
CA ASN A 176 7.96 -16.65 2.56
C ASN A 176 7.20 -16.62 1.23
N THR A 177 6.41 -17.66 0.96
CA THR A 177 5.62 -17.77 -0.29
C THR A 177 4.75 -16.54 -0.54
N LYS A 178 4.20 -15.92 0.52
CA LYS A 178 3.42 -14.68 0.45
C LYS A 178 4.20 -13.50 -0.15
N LEU A 179 5.49 -13.37 0.18
CA LEU A 179 6.33 -12.28 -0.32
C LEU A 179 6.63 -12.46 -1.81
N ALA A 180 7.03 -13.67 -2.20
CA ALA A 180 7.26 -14.00 -3.61
C ALA A 180 5.97 -13.84 -4.43
N HIS A 181 4.84 -14.35 -3.94
CA HIS A 181 3.54 -14.17 -4.60
C HIS A 181 3.21 -12.70 -4.80
N ARG A 182 3.40 -11.85 -3.78
CA ARG A 182 3.13 -10.42 -3.91
C ARG A 182 4.06 -9.71 -4.89
N CYS A 183 5.33 -10.11 -4.98
CA CYS A 183 6.25 -9.57 -5.98
C CYS A 183 5.81 -9.95 -7.40
N ALA A 184 5.40 -11.19 -7.62
CA ALA A 184 4.80 -11.63 -8.89
C ALA A 184 3.55 -10.81 -9.23
N VAL A 185 2.67 -10.61 -8.25
CA VAL A 185 1.46 -9.80 -8.42
C VAL A 185 1.78 -8.37 -8.82
N ALA A 186 2.76 -7.75 -8.16
CA ALA A 186 3.22 -6.41 -8.50
C ALA A 186 3.83 -6.37 -9.90
N ALA A 187 4.71 -7.30 -10.27
CA ALA A 187 5.39 -7.30 -11.56
C ALA A 187 4.39 -7.38 -12.73
N VAL A 188 3.40 -8.28 -12.65
CA VAL A 188 2.36 -8.42 -13.67
C VAL A 188 1.43 -7.21 -13.71
N ALA A 189 1.06 -6.65 -12.55
CA ALA A 189 0.27 -5.43 -12.49
C ALA A 189 0.98 -4.24 -13.15
N LEU A 190 2.29 -4.08 -12.92
CA LEU A 190 3.09 -3.04 -13.54
C LEU A 190 3.20 -3.25 -15.05
N LYS A 191 3.56 -4.46 -15.51
CA LYS A 191 3.61 -4.82 -16.94
C LYS A 191 2.31 -4.46 -17.68
N ARG A 192 1.15 -4.78 -17.08
CA ARG A 192 -0.17 -4.58 -17.70
C ARG A 192 -0.64 -3.13 -17.73
N SER A 193 -0.07 -2.28 -16.90
CA SER A 193 -0.57 -0.91 -16.74
C SER A 193 0.03 0.08 -17.73
N PHE A 194 0.96 -0.37 -18.55
CA PHE A 194 1.65 0.45 -19.55
C PHE A 194 1.59 -0.23 -20.91
N SER A 195 1.51 0.57 -21.96
CA SER A 195 1.48 0.04 -23.32
C SER A 195 2.82 -0.60 -23.69
N VAL A 196 2.78 -1.48 -24.69
CA VAL A 196 3.97 -2.17 -25.22
C VAL A 196 5.01 -1.16 -25.70
N GLU A 197 4.59 -0.02 -26.24
CA GLU A 197 5.47 1.05 -26.69
C GLU A 197 6.22 1.66 -25.50
N VAL A 198 5.53 1.99 -24.41
CA VAL A 198 6.13 2.60 -23.21
C VAL A 198 7.19 1.68 -22.61
N VAL A 199 6.87 0.40 -22.42
CA VAL A 199 7.81 -0.54 -21.79
C VAL A 199 8.97 -0.93 -22.71
N ASN A 200 8.91 -0.62 -24.01
CA ASN A 200 9.98 -0.91 -24.96
C ASN A 200 10.86 0.28 -25.33
N ILE A 201 10.61 1.47 -24.74
CA ILE A 201 11.36 2.70 -25.00
C ILE A 201 12.86 2.48 -24.88
N ASP A 202 13.32 1.86 -23.78
CA ASP A 202 14.73 1.52 -23.58
C ASP A 202 14.90 0.22 -22.77
N SER A 203 16.16 -0.18 -22.56
CA SER A 203 16.50 -1.41 -21.84
C SER A 203 16.00 -1.45 -20.39
N ASN A 204 15.95 -0.31 -19.70
CA ASN A 204 15.56 -0.24 -18.29
C ASN A 204 14.04 -0.43 -18.15
N PHE A 205 13.25 0.16 -19.04
CA PHE A 205 11.80 -0.07 -19.09
C PHE A 205 11.44 -1.48 -19.53
N ARG A 206 12.23 -2.09 -20.42
CA ARG A 206 12.01 -3.49 -20.85
C ARG A 206 12.07 -4.47 -19.68
N ARG A 207 12.87 -4.17 -18.65
CA ARG A 207 12.91 -4.99 -17.44
C ARG A 207 11.57 -5.08 -16.75
N VAL A 208 10.76 -4.03 -16.77
CA VAL A 208 9.39 -4.06 -16.23
C VAL A 208 8.54 -5.11 -16.95
N ALA A 209 8.66 -5.20 -18.28
CA ALA A 209 7.92 -6.16 -19.09
C ALA A 209 8.45 -7.60 -18.97
N GLN A 210 9.76 -7.77 -18.76
CA GLN A 210 10.43 -9.06 -18.67
C GLN A 210 10.31 -9.70 -17.27
N CYS A 211 10.20 -8.88 -16.23
CA CYS A 211 10.23 -9.31 -14.83
C CYS A 211 9.27 -10.48 -14.52
N PRO A 212 8.00 -10.50 -14.97
CA PRO A 212 7.12 -11.66 -14.75
C PRO A 212 7.63 -12.97 -15.37
N ALA A 213 8.17 -12.92 -16.60
CA ALA A 213 8.69 -14.10 -17.26
C ALA A 213 9.95 -14.64 -16.56
N GLU A 214 10.82 -13.74 -16.10
CA GLU A 214 12.01 -14.09 -15.31
C GLU A 214 11.65 -14.69 -13.95
N MET A 215 10.67 -14.12 -13.24
CA MET A 215 10.15 -14.67 -11.99
C MET A 215 9.58 -16.08 -12.20
N ARG A 216 8.81 -16.28 -13.28
CA ARG A 216 8.24 -17.60 -13.61
C ARG A 216 9.33 -18.64 -13.82
N ALA A 217 10.40 -18.29 -14.52
CA ALA A 217 11.52 -19.19 -14.79
C ALA A 217 12.32 -19.60 -13.54
N LYS A 218 12.17 -18.87 -12.42
CA LYS A 218 12.81 -19.17 -11.14
C LYS A 218 12.00 -20.12 -10.26
N LEU A 219 10.70 -20.30 -10.55
CA LEU A 219 9.85 -21.22 -9.81
C LEU A 219 9.97 -22.63 -10.40
N VAL A 220 10.09 -23.63 -9.52
CA VAL A 220 10.15 -25.04 -9.94
C VAL A 220 8.74 -25.49 -10.32
N ASP A 221 8.59 -25.91 -11.57
CA ASP A 221 7.33 -26.48 -12.07
C ASP A 221 7.02 -27.80 -11.34
N GLY A 222 5.81 -27.93 -10.77
CA GLY A 222 5.38 -29.10 -9.99
C GLY A 222 5.51 -28.99 -8.46
N ASP A 223 6.10 -27.93 -7.91
CA ASP A 223 5.96 -27.62 -6.48
C ASP A 223 4.63 -26.91 -6.24
N THR A 224 3.67 -27.62 -5.64
CA THR A 224 2.28 -27.17 -5.50
C THR A 224 2.14 -25.88 -4.70
N LYS A 225 3.14 -25.53 -3.87
CA LYS A 225 3.13 -24.27 -3.11
C LYS A 225 3.19 -23.02 -3.99
N TRP A 226 3.60 -23.16 -5.25
CA TRP A 226 3.73 -22.05 -6.20
C TRP A 226 2.60 -21.96 -7.23
N ASN A 227 1.61 -22.86 -7.20
CA ASN A 227 0.56 -22.92 -8.22
C ASN A 227 -0.13 -21.56 -8.43
N ASP A 228 -0.62 -20.91 -7.37
CA ASP A 228 -1.28 -19.60 -7.44
C ASP A 228 -0.35 -18.51 -8.00
N THR A 229 0.95 -18.60 -7.69
CA THR A 229 1.95 -17.65 -8.19
C THR A 229 2.26 -17.88 -9.66
N LEU A 230 2.37 -19.15 -10.08
CA LEU A 230 2.58 -19.54 -11.47
C LEU A 230 1.40 -19.18 -12.36
N GLU A 231 0.16 -19.33 -11.85
CA GLU A 231 -1.06 -18.90 -12.53
C GLU A 231 -1.03 -17.39 -12.79
N PHE A 232 -0.73 -16.60 -11.76
CA PHE A 232 -0.64 -15.14 -11.90
C PHE A 232 0.49 -14.69 -12.84
N LEU A 233 1.60 -15.43 -12.92
CA LEU A 233 2.73 -15.13 -13.82
C LEU A 233 2.49 -15.60 -15.27
N ALA A 234 1.45 -16.38 -15.54
CA ALA A 234 1.08 -16.79 -16.89
C ALA A 234 0.33 -15.69 -17.68
N GLU A 235 -0.05 -14.63 -16.97
CA GLU A 235 -0.95 -13.56 -17.34
C GLU A 235 -0.28 -12.31 -17.96
#